data_AF-A0A537P8L9-F1
#
_entry.id   AF-A0A537P8L9-F1
#
_cell.length_a   1.000
_cell.length_b   1.000
_cell.length_c   1.000
_cell.angle_alpha   90.00
_cell.angle_beta   90.00
_cell.angle_gamma   90.00
#
_symmetry.space_group_name_H-M   'P 1'
#
loop_
_entity.id
_entity.type
_entity.pdbx_description
1 polymer ?
#
loop_
_entity_poly.entity_id
_entity_poly.type
_entity_poly.pdbx_seq_one_letter_code
_entity_poly.pdbx_strand_id
1 'polypeptide(L)' 'TEGSREVHSPISGEIIARVRSTDAVEARAAIGRSAEAFRTWRLVPAPVRGELIRQLGNELRGAKEGLGRLVTIETGKILS' A
#
# COMPACT_ATOMS: atom_id res chain seq x y z
N THR A 1 13.78 6.35 3.77
CA THR A 1 13.08 5.21 4.40
C THR A 1 13.75 4.93 5.74
N GLU A 2 13.17 5.43 6.83
CA GLU A 2 13.74 5.42 8.20
C GLU A 2 13.09 4.33 9.09
N GLY A 3 12.85 3.15 8.52
CA GLY A 3 12.29 2.02 9.25
C GLY A 3 13.34 1.06 9.80
N SER A 4 13.02 0.30 10.84
CA SER A 4 13.93 -0.71 11.40
C SER A 4 13.82 -2.08 10.74
N ARG A 5 12.76 -2.36 9.96
CA ARG A 5 12.57 -3.64 9.29
C ARG A 5 13.19 -3.61 7.90
N GLU A 6 14.20 -4.44 7.69
CA GLU A 6 14.85 -4.61 6.39
C GLU A 6 14.01 -5.53 5.49
N VAL A 7 13.90 -5.16 4.22
CA VAL A 7 13.29 -5.99 3.17
C VAL A 7 14.41 -6.39 2.22
N HIS A 8 14.54 -7.70 1.99
CA HIS A 8 15.57 -8.27 1.14
C HIS A 8 14.98 -8.77 -0.18
N SER A 9 15.74 -8.62 -1.26
CA SER A 9 15.44 -9.26 -2.54
C SER A 9 15.76 -10.75 -2.45
N PRO A 10 14.84 -11.67 -2.81
CA PRO A 10 15.16 -13.08 -2.95
C PRO A 10 16.01 -13.36 -4.21
N ILE A 11 16.15 -12.39 -5.12
CA ILE A 11 16.93 -12.52 -6.35
C ILE A 11 18.43 -12.31 -6.08
N SER A 12 18.78 -11.28 -5.29
CA SER A 12 20.17 -10.88 -5.03
C SER A 12 20.60 -10.99 -3.57
N GLY A 13 19.67 -11.14 -2.63
CA GLY A 13 19.92 -11.08 -1.18
C GLY A 13 20.09 -9.67 -0.62
N GLU A 14 20.19 -8.66 -1.48
CA GLU A 14 20.42 -7.26 -1.10
C GLU A 14 19.21 -6.63 -0.39
N ILE A 15 19.47 -5.65 0.47
CA ILE A 15 18.43 -4.84 1.12
C ILE A 15 17.87 -3.85 0.10
N ILE A 16 16.58 -3.95 -0.18
CA ILE A 16 15.88 -3.11 -1.17
C ILE A 16 15.07 -1.99 -0.51
N ALA A 17 14.72 -2.15 0.76
CA ALA A 17 14.01 -1.14 1.53
C ALA A 17 14.20 -1.32 3.03
N ARG A 18 13.98 -0.24 3.77
CA ARG A 18 13.78 -0.25 5.23
C ARG A 18 12.41 0.32 5.55
N VAL A 19 11.53 -0.51 6.10
CA VAL A 19 10.14 -0.16 6.39
C VAL A 19 9.91 -0.12 7.88
N ARG A 20 9.01 0.77 8.31
CA ARG A 20 8.63 0.88 9.71
C ARG A 20 7.62 -0.22 10.02
N SER A 21 7.86 -0.96 11.10
CA SER A 21 6.85 -1.86 11.67
C SER A 21 5.85 -1.07 12.51
N THR A 22 4.57 -1.30 12.29
CA THR A 22 3.50 -0.73 13.12
C THR A 22 3.35 -1.57 14.39
N ASP A 23 3.30 -0.92 15.55
CA ASP A 23 3.04 -1.62 16.81
C ASP A 23 1.54 -1.82 17.08
N ALA A 24 1.21 -2.57 18.13
CA ALA A 24 -0.17 -2.88 18.46
C ALA A 24 -0.99 -1.65 18.90
N VAL A 25 -0.38 -0.64 19.51
CA VAL A 25 -1.04 0.59 19.95
C VAL A 25 -1.41 1.44 18.74
N GLU A 26 -0.46 1.62 17.82
CA GLU A 26 -0.65 2.35 16.58
C GLU A 26 -1.65 1.67 15.65
N ALA A 27 -1.61 0.34 15.57
CA ALA A 27 -2.60 -0.43 14.83
C ALA A 27 -4.00 -0.20 15.39
N ARG A 28 -4.17 -0.28 16.73
CA ARG A 28 -5.46 0.04 17.38
C ARG A 28 -5.92 1.46 17.10
N ALA A 29 -5.01 2.44 17.14
CA ALA A 29 -5.34 3.82 16.81
C ALA A 29 -5.79 3.97 15.34
N ALA A 30 -5.11 3.31 14.40
CA ALA A 30 -5.49 3.32 12.98
C ALA A 30 -6.86 2.69 12.74
N ILE A 31 -7.16 1.57 13.41
CA ILE A 31 -8.48 0.93 13.37
C ILE A 31 -9.56 1.88 13.90
N GLY A 32 -9.30 2.56 15.02
CA GLY A 32 -10.22 3.56 15.60
C GLY A 32 -10.53 4.69 14.61
N ARG A 33 -9.50 5.26 13.98
CA ARG A 33 -9.66 6.31 12.95
C ARG A 33 -10.46 5.81 11.74
N SER A 34 -10.22 4.56 11.30
CA SER A 34 -10.97 3.95 10.20
C SER A 34 -12.46 3.82 10.54
N ALA A 35 -12.78 3.37 11.75
CA ALA A 35 -14.16 3.23 12.22
C ALA A 35 -14.88 4.58 12.33
N GLU A 36 -14.18 5.63 12.76
CA GLU A 36 -14.69 7.01 12.77
C GLU A 36 -14.96 7.51 11.34
N ALA A 37 -13.96 7.43 10.45
CA ALA A 37 -14.07 7.87 9.07
C ALA A 37 -15.21 7.15 8.32
N PHE A 38 -15.44 5.86 8.63
CA PHE A 38 -16.53 5.09 8.04
C PHE A 38 -17.91 5.69 8.31
N ARG A 39 -18.14 6.30 9.48
CA ARG A 39 -19.45 6.90 9.82
C ARG A 39 -19.84 8.00 8.85
N THR A 40 -18.86 8.76 8.35
CA THR A 40 -19.03 9.78 7.32
C THR A 40 -18.99 9.15 5.93
N TRP A 41 -18.02 8.29 5.66
CA TRP A 41 -17.82 7.68 4.34
C TRP A 41 -19.04 6.89 3.84
N ARG A 42 -19.75 6.19 4.74
CA ARG A 42 -20.95 5.42 4.37
C ARG A 42 -22.09 6.28 3.83
N LEU A 43 -22.10 7.58 4.12
CA LEU A 43 -23.10 8.53 3.63
C LEU A 43 -22.74 9.10 2.25
N VAL A 44 -21.52 8.89 1.77
CA VAL A 44 -21.08 9.35 0.44
C VAL A 44 -21.82 8.56 -0.65
N PRO A 45 -22.48 9.19 -1.64
CA PRO A 45 -23.21 8.49 -2.69
C PRO A 45 -22.34 7.51 -3.48
N ALA A 46 -22.93 6.39 -3.92
CA ALA A 46 -22.21 5.35 -4.65
C ALA A 46 -21.44 5.85 -5.88
N PRO A 47 -21.98 6.75 -6.73
CA PRO A 47 -21.23 7.28 -7.88
C PRO A 47 -19.96 8.04 -7.48
N VAL A 48 -20.01 8.82 -6.40
CA VAL A 48 -18.84 9.58 -5.90
C VAL A 48 -17.76 8.64 -5.36
N ARG A 49 -18.16 7.57 -4.65
CA ARG A 49 -17.21 6.53 -4.22
C ARG A 49 -16.58 5.83 -5.43
N GLY A 50 -17.36 5.55 -6.46
CA GLY A 50 -16.87 4.97 -7.71
C GLY A 50 -15.84 5.84 -8.42
N GLU A 51 -16.04 7.16 -8.41
CA GLU A 51 -15.09 8.11 -8.99
C GLU A 51 -13.73 8.10 -8.27
N LEU A 52 -13.72 8.02 -6.94
CA LEU A 52 -12.48 7.86 -6.18
C LEU A 52 -11.73 6.59 -6.58
N ILE A 53 -12.44 5.46 -6.71
CA ILE A 53 -11.83 4.20 -7.14
C ILE A 53 -11.31 4.29 -8.58
N ARG A 54 -12.04 4.96 -9.49
CA ARG A 54 -11.60 5.18 -10.87
C ARG A 54 -10.30 5.99 -10.93
N GLN A 55 -10.21 7.06 -10.15
CA GLN A 55 -9.00 7.89 -10.04
C GLN A 55 -7.83 7.10 -9.48
N LEU A 56 -8.01 6.38 -8.37
CA LEU A 56 -6.98 5.49 -7.82
C LEU A 56 -6.51 4.47 -8.87
N GLY A 57 -7.45 3.86 -9.61
CA GLY A 57 -7.13 2.93 -10.68
C GLY A 57 -6.33 3.55 -11.83
N ASN A 58 -6.56 4.83 -12.16
CA ASN A 58 -5.77 5.55 -13.15
C ASN A 58 -4.34 5.79 -12.67
N GLU A 59 -4.16 6.24 -11.43
CA GLU A 59 -2.83 6.43 -10.84
C GLU A 59 -2.04 5.11 -10.80
N LEU A 60 -2.70 4.02 -10.37
CA LEU A 60 -2.08 2.69 -10.36
C LEU A 60 -1.69 2.20 -11.77
N ARG A 61 -2.51 2.49 -12.78
CA ARG A 61 -2.17 2.19 -14.19
C ARG A 61 -0.98 3.03 -14.66
N GLY A 62 -0.92 4.31 -14.31
CA GLY A 62 0.21 5.18 -14.61
C GLY A 62 1.51 4.67 -13.98
N ALA A 63 1.44 4.11 -12.78
CA ALA A 63 2.58 3.55 -12.06
C ALA A 63 2.85 2.05 -12.32
N LYS A 64 2.12 1.41 -13.25
CA LYS A 64 2.09 -0.06 -13.41
C LYS A 64 3.48 -0.67 -13.57
N GLU A 65 4.32 -0.09 -14.43
CA GLU A 65 5.67 -0.62 -14.70
C GLU A 65 6.56 -0.58 -13.46
N GLY A 66 6.59 0.57 -12.76
CA GLY A 66 7.37 0.73 -11.54
C GLY A 66 6.90 -0.20 -10.42
N LEU A 67 5.57 -0.33 -10.24
CA LEU A 67 4.99 -1.24 -9.25
C LEU A 67 5.28 -2.72 -9.59
N GLY A 68 5.18 -3.11 -10.87
CA GLY A 68 5.50 -4.46 -11.32
C GLY A 68 6.96 -4.83 -11.09
N ARG A 69 7.89 -3.90 -11.37
CA ARG A 69 9.31 -4.07 -11.08
C ARG A 69 9.58 -4.18 -9.58
N LEU A 70 8.92 -3.35 -8.75
CA LEU A 70 9.05 -3.43 -7.30
C LEU A 70 8.60 -4.80 -6.76
N VAL A 71 7.44 -5.29 -7.18
CA VAL A 71 6.94 -6.62 -6.77
C VAL A 71 7.88 -7.74 -7.20
N THR A 72 8.44 -7.65 -8.40
CA THR A 72 9.44 -8.61 -8.91
C THR A 72 10.66 -8.64 -8.01
N ILE A 73 11.21 -7.47 -7.67
CA ILE A 73 12.40 -7.35 -6.82
C ILE A 73 12.12 -7.84 -5.39
N GLU A 74 10.93 -7.56 -4.83
CA GLU A 74 10.57 -7.98 -3.47
C GLU A 74 10.24 -9.47 -3.36
N THR A 75 9.64 -10.07 -4.38
CA THR A 75 9.08 -11.44 -4.29
C THR A 75 9.77 -12.48 -5.18
N GLY A 76 10.66 -12.06 -6.08
CA GLY A 76 11.38 -12.94 -7.01
C GLY A 76 10.53 -13.45 -8.19
N LYS A 77 9.31 -12.95 -8.36
CA LYS A 77 8.45 -13.31 -9.50
C LYS A 77 8.94 -12.68 -10.79
N ILE A 78 8.77 -13.37 -11.92
CA ILE A 78 9.08 -12.82 -13.24
C ILE A 78 8.02 -11.75 -13.58
N LEU A 79 8.48 -10.63 -14.18
CA LEU A 79 7.59 -9.61 -14.75
C LEU A 79 6.59 -10.27 -15.71
N SER A 80 5.30 -10.09 -15.43
CA SER A 80 4.17 -10.58 -16.26
C SER A 80 3.51 -9.43 -17.01
#